data_AF-A0ABC8QCF2-F1
#
_entry.id   AF-A0ABC8QCF2-F1
#
_cell.length_a   1.000
_cell.length_b   1.000
_cell.length_c   1.000
_cell.angle_alpha   90.00
_cell.angle_beta   90.00
_cell.angle_gamma   90.00
#
_symmetry.space_group_name_H-M   'P 1'
#
loop_
_entity.id
_entity.type
_entity.pdbx_description
1 polymer ?
#
loop_
_entity_poly.entity_id
_entity_poly.type
_entity_poly.pdbx_seq_one_letter_code
_entity_poly.pdbx_strand_id
1 'polypeptide(L)' 'MLQGNGQWMFLILGVPVYARNLPFRSMTVFHPYNESVRRMVEPVCRGKGHWRAEYKNWLIFDQFRDAVLEELGRLERQ' A
#
# COMPACT_ATOMS: atom_id res chain seq x y z
N MET A 1 -9.06 0.02 -9.61
CA MET A 1 -10.29 0.86 -9.76
C MET A 1 -10.52 1.65 -8.47
N LEU A 2 -10.74 2.97 -8.56
CA LEU A 2 -10.97 3.87 -7.42
C LEU A 2 -12.34 3.60 -6.79
N GLN A 3 -12.38 3.17 -5.52
CA GLN A 3 -13.60 3.18 -4.71
C GLN A 3 -13.59 4.41 -3.80
N GLY A 4 -14.14 5.52 -4.31
CA GLY A 4 -14.91 6.59 -3.64
C GLY A 4 -14.42 7.32 -2.38
N ASN A 5 -13.65 6.72 -1.48
CA ASN A 5 -13.50 7.21 -0.09
C ASN A 5 -12.03 7.33 0.36
N GLY A 6 -11.10 7.58 -0.57
CA GLY A 6 -9.67 7.52 -0.28
C GLY A 6 -9.22 6.11 0.09
N GLN A 7 -9.84 5.10 -0.54
CA GLN A 7 -9.48 3.69 -0.44
C GLN A 7 -9.18 3.14 -1.84
N TRP A 8 -8.17 2.30 -1.92
CA TRP A 8 -7.73 1.62 -3.13
C TRP A 8 -7.48 0.15 -2.80
N MET A 9 -7.78 -0.70 -3.77
CA MET A 9 -7.42 -2.11 -3.74
C MET A 9 -6.68 -2.41 -5.03
N PHE A 10 -5.52 -3.05 -4.89
CA PHE A 10 -4.68 -3.52 -5.98
C PHE A 10 -4.58 -5.04 -5.90
N LEU A 11 -4.76 -5.74 -7.00
CA LEU A 11 -4.58 -7.19 -7.06
C LEU A 11 -3.16 -7.52 -7.53
N ILE A 12 -2.26 -7.85 -6.60
CA ILE A 12 -0.85 -8.11 -6.90
C ILE A 12 -0.59 -9.61 -6.73
N LEU A 13 -0.21 -10.31 -7.81
CA LEU A 13 -0.11 -11.79 -7.87
C LEU A 13 -1.37 -12.50 -7.34
N GLY A 14 -2.55 -11.95 -7.62
CA GLY A 14 -3.83 -12.50 -7.14
C GLY A 14 -4.12 -12.25 -5.66
N VAL A 15 -3.27 -11.49 -4.94
CA VAL A 15 -3.46 -11.14 -3.54
C VAL A 15 -3.89 -9.68 -3.42
N PRO A 16 -4.95 -9.37 -2.65
CA PRO A 16 -5.40 -8.00 -2.49
C PRO A 16 -4.45 -7.21 -1.59
N VAL A 17 -4.00 -6.06 -2.10
CA VAL A 17 -3.23 -5.04 -1.38
C VAL A 17 -4.11 -3.81 -1.26
N TYR A 18 -4.43 -3.45 -0.01
CA TYR A 18 -5.32 -2.35 0.32
C TYR A 18 -4.51 -1.12 0.69
N ALA A 19 -4.82 0.00 0.05
CA ALA A 19 -4.36 1.30 0.49
C ALA A 19 -5.55 2.13 0.99
N ARG A 20 -5.42 2.84 2.10
CA ARG A 20 -6.46 3.79 2.56
C ARG A 20 -5.88 5.00 3.27
N ASN A 21 -6.53 6.14 3.09
CA ASN A 21 -6.25 7.34 3.86
C ASN A 21 -6.60 7.15 5.34
N LEU A 22 -5.83 7.80 6.20
CA LEU A 22 -6.06 7.92 7.64
C LEU A 22 -6.39 9.38 7.99
N PRO A 23 -7.07 9.64 9.13
CA PRO A 23 -7.51 10.98 9.52
C PRO A 23 -6.42 12.06 9.71
N PHE A 24 -5.13 11.69 9.70
CA PHE A 24 -4.01 12.59 9.98
C PHE A 24 -2.98 12.65 8.84
N ARG A 25 -3.42 12.89 7.60
CA ARG A 25 -2.52 13.08 6.44
C ARG A 25 -1.49 11.95 6.30
N SER A 26 -1.97 10.72 6.41
CA SER A 26 -1.18 9.52 6.19
C SER A 26 -2.03 8.51 5.46
N MET A 27 -1.38 7.53 4.85
CA MET A 27 -2.02 6.43 4.17
C MET A 27 -1.50 5.14 4.76
N THR A 28 -2.35 4.13 4.90
CA THR A 28 -1.88 2.78 5.22
C THR A 28 -1.86 1.93 3.96
N VAL A 29 -0.89 1.02 3.86
CA VAL A 29 -0.85 -0.08 2.89
C VAL A 29 -0.82 -1.41 3.64
N PHE A 30 -1.77 -2.29 3.34
CA PHE A 30 -1.95 -3.57 4.01
C PHE A 30 -2.16 -4.69 2.98
N HIS A 31 -1.62 -5.86 3.26
CA HIS A 31 -1.95 -7.09 2.52
C HIS A 31 -1.96 -8.29 3.48
N PRO A 32 -2.75 -9.34 3.21
CA PRO A 32 -2.63 -10.61 3.91
C PRO A 32 -1.21 -11.19 3.80
N TYR A 33 -0.78 -11.99 4.78
CA TYR A 33 0.57 -12.56 4.76
C TYR A 33 0.81 -13.37 3.48
N ASN A 34 1.73 -12.89 2.66
CA ASN A 34 2.22 -13.54 1.46
C ASN A 34 3.63 -13.01 1.17
N GLU A 35 4.62 -13.90 1.17
CA GLU A 35 6.03 -13.53 1.04
C GLU A 35 6.36 -12.94 -0.32
N SER A 36 5.78 -13.46 -1.41
CA SER A 36 5.99 -12.93 -2.75
C SER A 36 5.44 -11.51 -2.90
N VAL A 37 4.25 -11.25 -2.35
CA VAL A 37 3.66 -9.91 -2.32
C VAL A 37 4.49 -8.96 -1.45
N ARG A 38 4.93 -9.42 -0.26
CA ARG A 38 5.81 -8.64 0.62
C ARG A 38 7.05 -8.17 -0.13
N ARG A 39 7.72 -9.07 -0.89
CA ARG A 39 8.93 -8.73 -1.66
C ARG A 39 8.73 -7.64 -2.71
N MET A 40 7.50 -7.42 -3.19
CA MET A 40 7.19 -6.35 -4.14
C MET A 40 6.67 -5.08 -3.44
N VAL A 41 5.82 -5.24 -2.42
CA VAL A 41 5.20 -4.11 -1.70
C VAL A 41 6.17 -3.42 -0.75
N GLU A 42 7.06 -4.16 -0.10
CA GLU A 42 8.00 -3.60 0.85
C GLU A 42 8.96 -2.58 0.20
N PRO A 43 9.59 -2.84 -0.95
CA PRO A 43 10.41 -1.84 -1.65
C PRO A 43 9.64 -0.57 -2.04
N VAL A 44 8.36 -0.69 -2.38
CA VAL A 44 7.49 0.45 -2.68
C VAL A 44 7.33 1.34 -1.45
N CYS A 45 7.10 0.73 -0.28
CA CYS A 45 6.81 1.45 0.96
C CYS A 45 8.07 1.93 1.71
N ARG A 46 9.19 1.21 1.57
CA ARG A 46 10.44 1.48 2.31
C ARG A 46 11.01 2.85 1.93
N GLY A 47 11.36 3.65 2.95
CA GLY A 47 11.83 5.03 2.75
C GLY A 47 10.72 6.06 2.52
N LYS A 48 9.47 5.61 2.26
CA LYS A 48 8.28 6.47 2.08
C LYS A 48 7.34 6.43 3.29
N GLY A 49 7.71 5.65 4.29
CA GLY A 49 6.92 5.37 5.48
C GLY A 49 7.63 4.35 6.38
N HIS A 50 6.87 3.77 7.31
CA HIS A 50 7.38 2.76 8.24
C HIS A 50 6.38 1.63 8.49
N TRP A 51 6.89 0.44 8.77
CA TRP A 51 6.11 -0.70 9.17
C TRP A 51 5.59 -0.54 10.61
N ARG A 52 4.31 -0.82 10.84
CA ARG A 52 3.69 -0.89 12.17
C ARG A 52 3.39 -2.36 12.49
N ALA A 53 4.21 -2.96 13.34
CA ALA A 53 4.10 -4.38 13.69
C ALA A 53 2.76 -4.74 14.35
N GLU A 54 2.20 -3.85 15.16
CA GLU A 54 0.91 -4.04 15.85
C GLU A 54 -0.25 -4.28 14.87
N TYR A 55 -0.28 -3.51 13.78
CA TYR A 55 -1.36 -3.56 12.77
C TYR A 55 -0.97 -4.32 11.51
N LYS A 56 0.29 -4.79 11.44
CA LYS A 56 0.88 -5.49 10.29
C LYS A 56 0.65 -4.75 8.97
N ASN A 57 0.87 -3.44 8.96
CA ASN A 57 0.71 -2.59 7.81
C ASN A 57 1.85 -1.56 7.69
N TRP A 58 1.98 -0.97 6.51
CA TRP A 58 2.82 0.19 6.28
C TRP A 58 2.01 1.45 6.53
N LEU A 59 2.60 2.41 7.25
CA LEU A 59 2.12 3.77 7.34
C LEU A 59 2.99 4.64 6.44
N ILE A 60 2.38 5.26 5.45
CA ILE A 60 2.99 6.08 4.40
C ILE A 60 2.74 7.55 4.72
N PHE A 61 3.79 8.37 4.59
CA PHE A 61 3.68 9.81 4.78
C PHE A 61 2.93 10.48 3.62
N ASP A 62 2.16 11.54 3.90
CA ASP A 62 1.26 12.21 2.94
C ASP A 62 1.95 12.52 1.61
N GLN A 63 3.16 13.09 1.67
CA GLN A 63 3.93 13.53 0.51
C GLN A 63 4.32 12.42 -0.46
N PHE A 64 4.25 11.16 -0.03
CA PHE A 64 4.57 9.98 -0.85
C PHE A 64 3.33 9.20 -1.28
N ARG A 65 2.12 9.66 -0.92
CA ARG A 65 0.86 8.95 -1.23
C ARG A 65 0.76 8.61 -2.70
N ASP A 66 0.85 9.62 -3.56
CA ASP A 66 0.59 9.45 -4.99
C ASP A 66 1.65 8.56 -5.64
N ALA A 67 2.91 8.73 -5.26
CA ALA A 67 4.01 7.88 -5.72
C ALA A 67 3.80 6.40 -5.33
N VAL A 68 3.36 6.13 -4.10
CA VAL A 68 3.07 4.75 -3.65
C VAL A 68 1.88 4.17 -4.40
N LEU A 69 0.80 4.93 -4.59
CA LEU A 69 -0.38 4.47 -5.32
C LEU A 69 -0.06 4.17 -6.79
N GLU A 70 0.76 4.99 -7.43
CA GLU A 70 1.23 4.78 -8.80
C GLU A 70 2.07 3.50 -8.92
N GLU A 71 3.03 3.29 -8.02
CA GLU A 71 3.87 2.09 -8.00
C GLU A 71 3.06 0.81 -7.75
N LEU A 72 2.11 0.83 -6.80
CA LEU A 72 1.20 -0.30 -6.55
C LEU A 72 0.34 -0.60 -7.78
N GLY A 73 -0.17 0.45 -8.46
CA GLY A 73 -0.90 0.30 -9.71
C GLY A 73 -0.05 -0.31 -10.82
N ARG A 74 1.26 0.03 -10.88
CA ARG A 74 2.20 -0.59 -11.83
C ARG A 74 2.44 -2.06 -11.53
N LEU A 75 2.46 -2.46 -10.25
CA LEU A 75 2.60 -3.87 -9.87
C LEU A 75 1.36 -4.70 -10.20
N GLU A 76 0.15 -4.13 -10.11
CA GLU A 76 -1.10 -4.81 -10.48
C GLU A 76 -1.19 -5.17 -11.97
N ARG A 77 -0.54 -4.39 -12.85
CA ARG A 77 -0.61 -4.56 -14.31
C ARG A 77 0.48 -5.46 -14.91
N GLN A 78 1.40 -5.96 -14.09
CA GLN A 78 2.44 -6.90 -14.49
C GLN A 78 1.91 -8.33 -14.46
#